data_AF-J3HVG1-F1
#
_entry.id   AF-J3HVG1-F1
#
_cell.length_a   1.000
_cell.length_b   1.000
_cell.length_c   1.000
_cell.angle_alpha   90.00
_cell.angle_beta   90.00
_cell.angle_gamma   90.00
#
_symmetry.space_group_name_H-M   'P 1'
#
loop_
_entity.id
_entity.type
_entity.pdbx_description
1 polymer ?
#
loop_
_entity_poly.entity_id
_entity_poly.type
_entity_poly.pdbx_seq_one_letter_code
_entity_poly.pdbx_strand_id
1 'polypeptide(L)'
;MNSVNQTNACADGDIIGRDKIIKVESPKGKIEKLLLRLKEQYDASDETKITIDELARYHLRRAQDGVEGLENKLIAANMHHYYDDAIEKKEMFVKLLEKWSLYSSAQMIFVHVLAKAETEFSHVIYPEIPKVSEAQMNAMIMDRIVNPIVEECSSELMIVSHNVVFGMVYWLAEQCFIRWHHAQRAIA
;
A
#
# COMPACT_ATOMS: atom_id res chain seq x y z
N MET A 1 -15.67 -56.86 -2.67
CA MET A 1 -15.65 -55.89 -3.78
C MET A 1 -16.90 -55.05 -3.67
N ASN A 2 -16.77 -53.74 -3.39
CA ASN A 2 -17.93 -52.85 -3.41
C ASN A 2 -18.19 -52.45 -4.86
N SER A 3 -19.26 -52.99 -5.44
CA SER A 3 -19.76 -52.56 -6.76
C SER A 3 -20.88 -51.55 -6.53
N VAL A 4 -20.76 -50.37 -7.13
CA VAL A 4 -21.79 -49.33 -7.10
C VAL A 4 -22.43 -49.31 -8.49
N ASN A 5 -23.75 -49.44 -8.54
CA ASN A 5 -24.53 -49.40 -9.78
C ASN A 5 -25.45 -48.16 -9.75
N GLN A 6 -25.23 -47.22 -10.68
CA GLN A 6 -25.97 -45.95 -10.78
C GLN A 6 -27.01 -45.95 -11.91
N THR A 7 -27.42 -47.11 -12.40
CA THR A 7 -28.41 -47.20 -13.48
C THR A 7 -29.75 -46.59 -13.04
N ASN A 8 -30.36 -45.77 -13.90
CA ASN A 8 -31.59 -44.95 -13.67
C ASN A 8 -31.43 -43.71 -12.78
N ALA A 9 -30.21 -43.23 -12.51
CA ALA A 9 -30.04 -41.93 -11.87
C ALA A 9 -30.46 -40.79 -12.82
N CYS A 10 -31.34 -39.91 -12.37
CA CYS A 10 -31.80 -38.73 -13.10
C CYS A 10 -31.72 -37.52 -12.17
N ALA A 11 -31.08 -36.45 -12.62
CA ALA A 11 -30.96 -35.20 -11.90
C ALA A 11 -30.87 -34.04 -12.90
N ASP A 12 -31.38 -32.87 -12.51
CA ASP A 12 -31.23 -31.61 -13.25
C ASP A 12 -29.82 -31.00 -13.11
N GLY A 13 -28.95 -31.63 -12.32
CA GLY A 13 -27.56 -31.24 -12.07
C GLY A 13 -26.62 -32.44 -12.03
N ASP A 14 -25.38 -32.24 -11.57
CA ASP A 14 -24.33 -33.27 -11.70
C ASP A 14 -24.55 -34.51 -10.81
N ILE A 15 -24.47 -35.69 -11.42
CA ILE A 15 -24.42 -36.99 -10.73
C ILE A 15 -22.96 -37.40 -10.59
N ILE A 16 -22.43 -37.41 -9.38
CA ILE A 16 -20.99 -37.61 -9.12
C ILE A 16 -20.79 -38.75 -8.13
N GLY A 17 -20.00 -39.76 -8.52
CA GLY A 17 -19.77 -40.97 -7.74
C GLY A 17 -18.68 -40.89 -6.66
N ARG A 18 -17.93 -39.77 -6.59
CA ARG A 18 -16.90 -39.55 -5.55
C ARG A 18 -16.92 -38.11 -5.04
N ASP A 19 -16.03 -37.22 -5.52
CA ASP A 19 -15.98 -35.83 -5.08
C ASP A 19 -16.11 -34.84 -6.25
N LYS A 20 -16.87 -33.76 -6.05
CA LYS A 20 -16.90 -32.59 -6.94
C LYS A 20 -16.06 -31.48 -6.34
N ILE A 21 -14.93 -31.15 -6.95
CA ILE A 21 -14.14 -29.99 -6.55
C ILE A 21 -14.64 -28.78 -7.36
N ILE A 22 -15.38 -27.90 -6.71
CA ILE A 22 -15.78 -26.61 -7.29
C ILE A 22 -14.75 -25.58 -6.86
N LYS A 23 -13.97 -25.05 -7.82
CA LYS A 23 -13.17 -23.85 -7.59
C LYS A 23 -14.11 -22.65 -7.65
N VAL A 24 -14.52 -22.16 -6.48
CA VAL A 24 -15.20 -20.86 -6.38
C VAL A 24 -14.10 -19.81 -6.33
N GLU A 25 -13.96 -19.01 -7.38
CA GLU A 25 -13.08 -17.84 -7.33
C GLU A 25 -13.65 -16.86 -6.31
N SER A 26 -12.84 -16.47 -5.33
CA SER A 26 -13.20 -15.40 -4.41
C SER A 26 -13.37 -14.09 -5.20
N PRO A 27 -14.35 -13.24 -4.85
CA PRO A 27 -14.54 -11.97 -5.53
C PRO A 27 -13.27 -11.13 -5.43
N LYS A 28 -12.74 -10.72 -6.59
CA LYS A 28 -11.50 -9.94 -6.68
C LYS A 28 -11.59 -8.63 -5.90
N GLY A 29 -10.55 -8.34 -5.13
CA GLY A 29 -10.42 -7.09 -4.37
C GLY A 29 -10.34 -5.86 -5.29
N LYS A 30 -10.52 -4.65 -4.73
CA LYS A 30 -10.43 -3.40 -5.50
C LYS A 30 -9.06 -3.25 -6.17
N ILE A 31 -7.97 -3.49 -5.44
CA ILE A 31 -6.59 -3.40 -5.96
C ILE A 31 -6.35 -4.45 -7.04
N GLU A 32 -6.77 -5.70 -6.83
CA GLU A 32 -6.62 -6.76 -7.82
C GLU A 32 -7.30 -6.41 -9.16
N LYS A 33 -8.50 -5.82 -9.12
CA LYS A 33 -9.19 -5.32 -10.32
C LYS A 33 -8.41 -4.20 -11.01
N LEU A 34 -7.80 -3.29 -10.24
CA LEU A 34 -6.98 -2.21 -10.78
C LEU A 34 -5.67 -2.74 -11.38
N LEU A 35 -5.05 -3.76 -10.79
CA LEU A 35 -3.85 -4.42 -11.32
C LEU A 35 -4.14 -5.14 -12.64
N LEU A 36 -5.29 -5.81 -12.74
CA LEU A 36 -5.72 -6.41 -14.01
C LEU A 36 -5.90 -5.34 -15.09
N ARG A 37 -6.58 -4.24 -14.75
CA ARG A 37 -6.76 -3.11 -15.67
C ARG A 37 -5.42 -2.46 -16.04
N LEU A 38 -4.47 -2.37 -15.11
CA LEU A 38 -3.13 -1.86 -15.39
C LEU A 38 -2.42 -2.71 -16.42
N LYS A 39 -2.55 -4.04 -16.32
CA LYS A 39 -2.00 -4.95 -17.33
C LYS A 39 -2.62 -4.71 -18.71
N GLU A 40 -3.94 -4.58 -18.78
CA GLU A 40 -4.62 -4.24 -20.03
C GLU A 40 -4.14 -2.90 -20.62
N GLN A 41 -3.99 -1.87 -19.79
CA GLN A 41 -3.50 -0.57 -20.25
C GLN A 41 -2.03 -0.63 -20.71
N TYR A 42 -1.18 -1.36 -20.00
CA TYR A 42 0.23 -1.54 -20.36
C TYR A 42 0.38 -2.28 -21.69
N ASP A 43 -0.34 -3.40 -21.87
CA ASP A 43 -0.29 -4.21 -23.09
C ASP A 43 -0.84 -3.45 -24.31
N ALA A 44 -1.77 -2.52 -24.10
CA ALA A 44 -2.36 -1.67 -25.14
C ALA A 44 -1.62 -0.33 -25.36
N SER A 45 -0.58 -0.02 -24.59
CA SER A 45 0.04 1.33 -24.55
C SER A 45 -0.98 2.46 -24.33
N ASP A 46 -2.02 2.21 -23.53
CA ASP A 46 -3.07 3.17 -23.17
C ASP A 46 -2.60 4.07 -22.01
N GLU A 47 -1.83 5.09 -22.38
CA GLU A 47 -1.30 6.09 -21.44
C GLU A 47 -2.23 7.31 -21.31
N THR A 48 -2.44 7.76 -20.08
CA THR A 48 -3.07 9.04 -19.77
C THR A 48 -2.02 10.14 -19.64
N LYS A 49 -2.37 11.34 -20.11
CA LYS A 49 -1.56 12.56 -19.94
C LYS A 49 -1.94 13.37 -18.69
N ILE A 50 -2.96 12.91 -17.96
CA ILE A 50 -3.55 13.65 -16.86
C ILE A 50 -3.29 12.87 -15.56
N THR A 51 -2.72 13.57 -14.58
CA THR A 51 -2.69 13.12 -13.19
C THR A 51 -4.08 13.31 -12.59
N ILE A 52 -4.66 12.26 -12.04
CA ILE A 52 -5.96 12.33 -11.37
C ILE A 52 -5.87 13.26 -10.15
N ASP A 53 -6.93 14.03 -9.91
CA ASP A 53 -6.96 15.07 -8.87
C ASP A 53 -6.63 14.50 -7.47
N GLU A 54 -7.07 13.27 -7.20
CA GLU A 54 -6.81 12.58 -5.93
C GLU A 54 -5.32 12.31 -5.72
N LEU A 55 -4.58 11.98 -6.78
CA LEU A 55 -3.12 11.81 -6.70
C LEU A 55 -2.43 13.17 -6.66
N ALA A 56 -2.91 14.14 -7.45
CA ALA A 56 -2.37 15.50 -7.49
C ALA A 56 -2.36 16.16 -6.10
N ARG A 57 -3.37 15.86 -5.26
CA ARG A 57 -3.40 16.30 -3.85
C ARG A 57 -2.11 15.97 -3.10
N TYR A 58 -1.53 14.79 -3.29
CA TYR A 58 -0.35 14.34 -2.56
C TYR A 58 0.95 15.06 -2.93
N HIS A 59 0.96 15.82 -4.04
CA HIS A 59 2.08 16.67 -4.41
C HIS A 59 2.05 18.05 -3.75
N LEU A 60 0.96 18.40 -3.05
CA LEU A 60 0.84 19.65 -2.32
C LEU A 60 1.40 19.48 -0.90
N ARG A 61 2.58 20.06 -0.66
CA ARG A 61 3.20 20.06 0.68
C ARG A 61 2.33 20.81 1.70
N ARG A 62 2.21 20.24 2.90
CA ARG A 62 1.41 20.80 4.01
C ARG A 62 2.13 20.72 5.35
N ALA A 63 3.05 21.63 5.62
CA ALA A 63 3.64 21.75 6.95
C ALA A 63 2.75 22.64 7.84
N GLN A 64 2.09 22.05 8.84
CA GLN A 64 1.22 22.77 9.77
C GLN A 64 1.94 23.18 11.08
N ASP A 65 3.04 22.49 11.42
CA ASP A 65 3.79 22.63 12.67
C ASP A 65 5.18 23.27 12.46
N GLY A 66 5.49 23.70 11.23
CA GLY A 66 6.76 24.34 10.87
C GLY A 66 7.94 23.38 10.66
N VAL A 67 7.75 22.06 10.85
CA VAL A 67 8.79 21.05 10.60
C VAL A 67 8.56 20.41 9.23
N GLU A 68 9.27 20.95 8.24
CA GLU A 68 9.09 20.56 6.84
C GLU A 68 10.11 19.51 6.38
N GLY A 69 9.66 18.56 5.56
CA GLY A 69 10.54 17.57 4.94
C GLY A 69 10.90 16.39 5.86
N LEU A 70 11.42 15.32 5.24
CA LEU A 70 11.71 14.08 5.95
C LEU A 70 12.83 14.24 6.98
N GLU A 71 13.93 14.88 6.58
CA GLU A 71 15.13 15.04 7.41
C GLU A 71 14.81 15.77 8.73
N ASN A 72 14.17 16.94 8.63
CA ASN A 72 13.81 17.73 9.81
C ASN A 72 12.83 16.98 10.72
N LYS A 73 11.92 16.16 10.17
CA LYS A 73 11.00 15.34 10.97
C LYS A 73 11.71 14.25 11.73
N LEU A 74 12.69 13.59 11.11
CA LEU A 74 13.51 12.59 11.76
C LEU A 74 14.39 13.23 12.84
N ILE A 75 14.99 14.39 12.58
CA ILE A 75 15.73 15.16 13.58
C ILE A 75 14.83 15.52 14.77
N ALA A 76 13.63 16.05 14.52
CA ALA A 76 12.67 16.40 15.57
C ALA A 76 12.20 15.18 16.38
N ALA A 77 12.26 13.97 15.81
CA ALA A 77 11.96 12.72 16.48
C ALA A 77 13.17 12.06 17.17
N ASN A 78 14.36 12.68 17.15
CA ASN A 78 15.64 12.08 17.56
C ASN A 78 16.01 10.79 16.79
N MET A 79 15.62 10.72 15.51
CA MET A 79 15.76 9.57 14.61
C MET A 79 16.63 9.87 13.39
N HIS A 80 17.55 10.84 13.48
CA HIS A 80 18.40 11.24 12.34
C HIS A 80 19.21 10.07 11.77
N HIS A 81 19.62 9.08 12.58
CA HIS A 81 20.37 7.91 12.12
C HIS A 81 19.65 7.06 11.06
N TYR A 82 18.33 7.20 10.90
CA TYR A 82 17.58 6.53 9.84
C TYR A 82 17.64 7.26 8.49
N TYR A 83 18.13 8.49 8.44
CA TYR A 83 17.94 9.35 7.27
C TYR A 83 18.54 8.77 5.99
N ASP A 84 19.76 8.25 6.05
CA ASP A 84 20.46 7.69 4.86
C ASP A 84 19.68 6.52 4.24
N ASP A 85 19.12 5.65 5.09
CA ASP A 85 18.29 4.53 4.64
C ASP A 85 16.89 5.01 4.17
N ALA A 86 16.33 5.99 4.87
CA ALA A 86 15.02 6.53 4.57
C ALA A 86 14.98 7.27 3.23
N ILE A 87 16.04 8.03 2.91
CA ILE A 87 16.14 8.75 1.63
C ILE A 87 16.27 7.79 0.44
N GLU A 88 17.06 6.72 0.59
CA GLU A 88 17.19 5.70 -0.46
C GLU A 88 15.85 5.02 -0.72
N LYS A 89 15.17 4.56 0.33
CA LYS A 89 13.84 3.94 0.20
C LYS A 89 12.82 4.90 -0.39
N LYS A 90 12.80 6.16 0.04
CA LYS A 90 11.92 7.20 -0.53
C LYS A 90 12.13 7.31 -2.04
N GLU A 91 13.38 7.33 -2.49
CA GLU A 91 13.73 7.41 -3.91
C GLU A 91 13.24 6.18 -4.69
N MET A 92 13.31 4.98 -4.11
CA MET A 92 12.74 3.77 -4.73
C MET A 92 11.23 3.91 -5.00
N PHE A 93 10.50 4.49 -4.05
CA PHE A 93 9.07 4.75 -4.22
C PHE A 93 8.80 5.82 -5.28
N VAL A 94 9.54 6.94 -5.25
CA VAL A 94 9.39 8.03 -6.24
C VAL A 94 9.59 7.50 -7.66
N LYS A 95 10.64 6.71 -7.89
CA LYS A 95 10.90 6.09 -9.20
C LYS A 95 9.78 5.15 -9.65
N LEU A 96 9.18 4.39 -8.72
CA LEU A 96 8.04 3.54 -9.03
C LEU A 96 6.82 4.40 -9.39
N LEU A 97 6.53 5.45 -8.61
CA LEU A 97 5.44 6.38 -8.86
C LEU A 97 5.57 7.04 -10.24
N GLU A 98 6.75 7.54 -10.57
CA GLU A 98 7.05 8.15 -11.87
C GLU A 98 6.88 7.16 -13.02
N LYS A 99 7.45 5.95 -12.90
CA LYS A 99 7.35 4.89 -13.91
C LYS A 99 5.91 4.59 -14.31
N TRP A 100 5.00 4.61 -13.35
CA TRP A 100 3.60 4.24 -13.56
C TRP A 100 2.64 5.43 -13.60
N SER A 101 3.16 6.66 -13.52
CA SER A 101 2.36 7.89 -13.50
C SER A 101 1.48 8.08 -14.74
N LEU A 102 1.88 7.51 -15.88
CA LEU A 102 1.13 7.59 -17.13
C LEU A 102 -0.03 6.61 -17.25
N TYR A 103 -0.29 5.77 -16.24
CA TYR A 103 -1.39 4.80 -16.27
C TYR A 103 -2.45 5.13 -15.23
N SER A 104 -3.68 5.42 -15.67
CA SER A 104 -4.77 5.83 -14.77
C SER A 104 -5.08 4.78 -13.68
N SER A 105 -4.96 3.49 -14.02
CA SER A 105 -5.15 2.39 -13.08
C SER A 105 -4.06 2.34 -12.01
N ALA A 106 -2.80 2.56 -12.39
CA ALA A 106 -1.70 2.67 -11.42
C ALA A 106 -1.86 3.90 -10.52
N GLN A 107 -2.24 5.06 -11.08
CA GLN A 107 -2.54 6.24 -10.27
C GLN A 107 -3.63 5.97 -9.23
N MET A 108 -4.70 5.26 -9.60
CA MET A 108 -5.75 4.84 -8.66
C MET A 108 -5.25 3.86 -7.58
N ILE A 109 -4.30 2.97 -7.93
CA ILE A 109 -3.65 2.09 -6.94
C ILE A 109 -2.86 2.95 -5.96
N PHE A 110 -2.02 3.88 -6.44
CA PHE A 110 -1.24 4.77 -5.59
C PHE A 110 -2.12 5.59 -4.64
N VAL A 111 -3.20 6.19 -5.13
CA VAL A 111 -4.16 6.92 -4.29
C VAL A 111 -4.71 6.02 -3.17
N HIS A 112 -5.05 4.77 -3.49
CA HIS A 112 -5.57 3.85 -2.49
C HIS A 112 -4.54 3.52 -1.41
N VAL A 113 -3.31 3.15 -1.79
CA VAL A 113 -2.27 2.75 -0.84
C VAL A 113 -1.71 3.92 -0.04
N LEU A 114 -1.62 5.11 -0.65
CA LEU A 114 -1.23 6.35 0.04
C LEU A 114 -2.27 6.74 1.09
N ALA A 115 -3.56 6.70 0.76
CA ALA A 115 -4.63 6.99 1.71
C ALA A 115 -4.66 5.99 2.87
N LYS A 116 -4.44 4.70 2.59
CA LYS A 116 -4.33 3.65 3.61
C LYS A 116 -3.16 3.91 4.57
N ALA A 117 -1.97 4.17 4.02
CA ALA A 117 -0.77 4.46 4.82
C ALA A 117 -0.91 5.76 5.62
N GLU A 118 -1.42 6.84 5.03
CA GLU A 118 -1.71 8.10 5.73
C GLU A 118 -2.67 7.87 6.90
N THR A 119 -3.73 7.09 6.68
CA THR A 119 -4.75 6.81 7.71
C THR A 119 -4.18 6.00 8.86
N GLU A 120 -3.55 4.86 8.57
CA GLU A 120 -2.94 3.99 9.59
C GLU A 120 -1.86 4.74 10.36
N PHE A 121 -1.00 5.48 9.66
CA PHE A 121 0.06 6.24 10.32
C PHE A 121 -0.52 7.31 11.24
N SER A 122 -1.47 8.12 10.75
CA SER A 122 -1.96 9.28 11.51
C SER A 122 -2.87 8.90 12.68
N HIS A 123 -3.65 7.82 12.55
CA HIS A 123 -4.67 7.46 13.54
C HIS A 123 -4.23 6.32 14.48
N VAL A 124 -3.31 5.46 14.06
CA VAL A 124 -2.89 4.28 14.84
C VAL A 124 -1.45 4.43 15.31
N ILE A 125 -0.52 4.75 14.40
CA ILE A 125 0.92 4.76 14.73
C ILE A 125 1.29 6.05 15.48
N TYR A 126 0.88 7.20 14.96
CA TYR A 126 1.25 8.51 15.50
C TYR A 126 0.91 8.68 17.00
N PRO A 127 -0.28 8.31 17.49
CA PRO A 127 -0.60 8.42 18.92
C PRO A 127 0.27 7.54 19.84
N GLU A 128 0.87 6.49 19.30
CA GLU A 128 1.67 5.52 20.05
C GLU A 128 3.17 5.88 20.09
N ILE A 129 3.66 6.70 19.14
CA ILE A 129 5.08 7.12 19.06
C ILE A 129 5.69 7.52 20.42
N PRO A 130 5.03 8.33 21.29
CA PRO A 130 5.62 8.74 22.56
C PRO A 130 5.74 7.60 23.59
N LYS A 131 5.04 6.49 23.38
CA LYS A 131 4.89 5.39 24.34
C LYS A 131 5.71 4.16 23.98
N VAL A 132 6.12 4.05 22.72
CA VAL A 132 6.76 2.85 22.17
C VAL A 132 8.22 3.10 21.83
N SER A 133 9.03 2.04 21.85
CA SER A 133 10.41 2.11 21.36
C SER A 133 10.46 2.21 19.83
N GLU A 134 11.60 2.61 19.28
CA GLU A 134 11.82 2.62 17.83
C GLU A 134 11.52 1.25 17.18
N ALA A 135 11.96 0.17 17.82
CA ALA A 135 11.73 -1.19 17.32
C ALA A 135 10.22 -1.54 17.28
N GLN A 136 9.47 -1.14 18.31
CA GLN A 136 8.03 -1.34 18.36
C GLN A 136 7.30 -0.48 17.31
N MET A 137 7.73 0.77 17.13
CA MET A 137 7.19 1.64 16.08
C MET A 137 7.44 1.04 14.68
N ASN A 138 8.65 0.55 14.42
CA ASN A 138 8.98 -0.10 13.15
C ASN A 138 8.15 -1.37 12.92
N ALA A 139 7.91 -2.17 13.97
CA ALA A 139 7.01 -3.32 13.89
C ALA A 139 5.57 -2.89 13.58
N MET A 140 5.07 -1.81 14.20
CA MET A 140 3.74 -1.27 13.88
C MET A 140 3.64 -0.81 12.42
N ILE A 141 4.64 -0.09 11.90
CA ILE A 141 4.68 0.32 10.49
C ILE A 141 4.69 -0.91 9.59
N MET A 142 5.50 -1.92 9.92
CA MET A 142 5.62 -3.15 9.16
C MET A 142 4.28 -3.90 9.10
N ASP A 143 3.63 -4.10 10.25
CA ASP A 143 2.42 -4.93 10.36
C ASP A 143 1.17 -4.21 9.85
N ARG A 144 1.06 -2.89 10.06
CA ARG A 144 -0.14 -2.12 9.72
C ARG A 144 -0.12 -1.54 8.31
N ILE A 145 1.07 -1.24 7.79
CA ILE A 145 1.21 -0.54 6.51
C ILE A 145 1.95 -1.41 5.50
N VAL A 146 3.17 -1.85 5.83
CA VAL A 146 4.06 -2.47 4.83
C VAL A 146 3.53 -3.82 4.36
N ASN A 147 3.32 -4.77 5.28
CA ASN A 147 2.86 -6.11 4.94
C ASN A 147 1.50 -6.09 4.22
N PRO A 148 0.46 -5.38 4.70
CA PRO A 148 -0.83 -5.35 4.02
C PRO A 148 -0.77 -4.76 2.61
N ILE A 149 0.05 -3.73 2.38
CA ILE A 149 0.15 -3.10 1.07
C ILE A 149 0.96 -3.96 0.10
N VAL A 150 2.04 -4.60 0.56
CA VAL A 150 2.80 -5.56 -0.26
C VAL A 150 1.91 -6.73 -0.68
N GLU A 151 1.14 -7.29 0.25
CA GLU A 151 0.21 -8.39 -0.03
C GLU A 151 -0.89 -7.98 -1.02
N GLU A 152 -1.52 -6.82 -0.83
CA GLU A 152 -2.57 -6.32 -1.73
C GLU A 152 -2.08 -5.97 -3.13
N CYS A 153 -0.86 -5.43 -3.24
CA CYS A 153 -0.27 -4.99 -4.50
C CYS A 153 0.60 -6.05 -5.19
N SER A 154 0.61 -7.28 -4.68
CA SER A 154 1.41 -8.37 -5.25
C SER A 154 0.97 -8.67 -6.69
N SER A 155 1.82 -8.30 -7.66
CA SER A 155 1.59 -8.52 -9.09
C SER A 155 2.90 -8.73 -9.84
N GLU A 156 2.83 -9.46 -10.96
CA GLU A 156 3.99 -9.67 -11.83
C GLU A 156 4.42 -8.40 -12.60
N LEU A 157 3.46 -7.50 -12.87
CA LEU A 157 3.69 -6.31 -13.68
C LEU A 157 4.28 -5.16 -12.86
N MET A 158 3.64 -4.85 -11.73
CA MET A 158 4.05 -3.80 -10.81
C MET A 158 4.58 -4.44 -9.53
N ILE A 159 5.90 -4.48 -9.40
CA ILE A 159 6.59 -5.06 -8.26
C ILE A 159 6.61 -4.03 -7.12
N VAL A 160 5.90 -4.33 -6.05
CA VAL A 160 5.84 -3.52 -4.82
C VAL A 160 6.51 -4.31 -3.69
N SER A 161 7.75 -3.95 -3.36
CA SER A 161 8.51 -4.60 -2.27
C SER A 161 8.36 -3.84 -0.96
N HIS A 162 8.78 -4.47 0.15
CA HIS A 162 8.81 -3.81 1.46
C HIS A 162 9.57 -2.49 1.47
N ASN A 163 10.73 -2.42 0.79
CA ASN A 163 11.52 -1.18 0.71
C ASN A 163 10.78 -0.07 -0.01
N VAL A 164 10.04 -0.39 -1.08
CA VAL A 164 9.19 0.57 -1.80
C VAL A 164 8.08 1.08 -0.88
N VAL A 165 7.42 0.20 -0.13
CA VAL A 165 6.32 0.62 0.76
C VAL A 165 6.83 1.41 1.96
N PHE A 166 7.99 1.06 2.54
CA PHE A 166 8.65 1.94 3.51
C PHE A 166 8.99 3.30 2.90
N GLY A 167 9.51 3.30 1.67
CA GLY A 167 9.76 4.50 0.89
C GLY A 167 8.52 5.38 0.70
N MET A 168 7.36 4.77 0.50
CA MET A 168 6.07 5.46 0.43
C MET A 168 5.72 6.17 1.74
N VAL A 169 5.97 5.54 2.89
CA VAL A 169 5.76 6.17 4.21
C VAL A 169 6.71 7.36 4.38
N TYR A 170 7.99 7.22 4.03
CA TYR A 170 8.94 8.33 4.07
C TYR A 170 8.59 9.45 3.08
N TRP A 171 8.05 9.11 1.92
CA TRP A 171 7.57 10.08 0.95
C TRP A 171 6.36 10.86 1.49
N LEU A 172 5.41 10.21 2.15
CA LEU A 172 4.31 10.89 2.83
C LEU A 172 4.82 11.83 3.94
N ALA A 173 5.90 11.46 4.64
CA ALA A 173 6.52 12.33 5.64
C ALA A 173 7.15 13.56 4.98
N GLU A 174 7.88 13.38 3.88
CA GLU A 174 8.46 14.45 3.06
C GLU A 174 7.38 15.43 2.55
N GLN A 175 6.28 14.90 2.00
CA GLN A 175 5.15 15.70 1.52
C GLN A 175 4.29 16.30 2.66
N CYS A 176 4.62 15.98 3.90
CA CYS A 176 3.94 16.43 5.10
C CYS A 176 2.49 15.97 5.30
N PHE A 177 2.16 14.80 4.76
CA PHE A 177 0.90 14.12 5.05
C PHE A 177 0.94 13.33 6.37
N ILE A 178 2.13 12.92 6.83
CA ILE A 178 2.30 12.27 8.13
C ILE A 178 3.31 13.02 9.00
N ARG A 179 3.16 12.90 10.33
CA ARG A 179 4.02 13.55 11.32
C ARG A 179 4.81 12.51 12.10
N TRP A 180 6.13 12.59 12.06
CA TRP A 180 7.00 11.62 12.74
C TRP A 180 7.36 12.02 14.18
N HIS A 181 7.09 13.26 14.56
CA HIS A 181 7.47 13.82 15.84
C HIS A 181 6.24 14.37 16.56
N HIS A 182 6.30 14.37 17.88
CA HIS A 182 5.35 15.09 18.71
C HIS A 182 5.94 16.44 19.06
N ALA A 183 5.19 17.52 18.85
CA ALA A 183 5.55 18.80 19.44
C ALA A 183 5.62 18.60 20.97
N GLN A 184 6.72 19.01 21.60
CA GLN A 184 6.78 19.05 23.05
C GLN A 184 5.60 19.88 23.53
N ARG A 185 4.65 19.26 24.25
CA ARG A 185 3.64 20.02 24.97
C ARG A 185 4.41 20.89 25.95
N ALA A 186 4.34 22.22 25.77
CA ALA A 186 4.74 23.14 26.82
C ALA A 186 3.92 22.76 28.06
N ILE A 187 4.60 22.20 29.05
CA ILE A 187 4.02 21.97 30.36
C ILE A 187 3.86 23.38 30.94
N ALA A 188 2.62 23.89 30.91
CA ALA A 188 2.24 25.10 31.61
C ALA A 188 2.14 24.82 33.12
#